data_AF-A0A9W4JTK8-F1
#
_entry.id   AF-A0A9W4JTK8-F1
#
_cell.length_a   1.000
_cell.length_b   1.000
_cell.length_c   1.000
_cell.angle_alpha   90.00
_cell.angle_beta   90.00
_cell.angle_gamma   90.00
#
_symmetry.space_group_name_H-M   'P 1'
#
loop_
_entity.id
_entity.type
_entity.pdbx_description
1 polymer ?
#
loop_
_entity_poly.entity_id
_entity_poly.type
_entity_poly.pdbx_seq_one_letter_code
_entity_poly.pdbx_strand_id
1 'polypeptide(L)'
;MERILKRTIEGISLDKQSLARLAQILDPDDGDNDTVGPERKEGELLRIDDEACTMVPVGDTTTHFSGEFSYWNFSMRVKNHIENQITENIQDPDDPGSSFPRARQLHSANNHLSTAISACPPRHVAGFLAKTFFKYAETHYFFVDEAWLHERLDLLYNDPQNFAHKGNEVTISILLTVFAIGTQYAHLESLRQDSDRSSKSTFSEDEVGAAFYQQAIRLLPEIIEISSLESVQACLLFGYYALPVDASGLGFIYINLAMRLGMQNGMHRKCKNDAFTRNMIETRNRVWWTAYVLERFAFEIGLASESLHGLTYFKENLHLPWPTVISDEVRC
;
A
#
# COMPACT_ATOMS: atom_id res chain seq x y z
N MET A 1 -38.03 2.80 26.44
CA MET A 1 -37.84 2.71 24.97
C MET A 1 -38.59 3.80 24.21
N GLU A 2 -39.90 3.98 24.40
CA GLU A 2 -40.69 4.99 23.64
C GLU A 2 -40.14 6.42 23.72
N ARG A 3 -39.66 6.85 24.90
CA ARG A 3 -39.04 8.17 25.10
C ARG A 3 -37.73 8.36 24.32
N ILE A 4 -37.00 7.29 24.04
CA ILE A 4 -35.74 7.32 23.28
C ILE A 4 -36.09 7.45 21.80
N LEU A 5 -36.99 6.60 21.31
CA LEU A 5 -37.40 6.55 19.91
C LEU A 5 -38.06 7.85 19.43
N LYS A 6 -38.89 8.50 20.25
CA LYS A 6 -39.47 9.82 19.95
C LYS A 6 -38.44 10.94 19.83
N ARG A 7 -37.24 10.77 20.38
CA ARG A 7 -36.18 11.79 20.41
C ARG A 7 -35.13 11.58 19.32
N THR A 8 -34.96 10.34 18.85
CA THR A 8 -34.00 9.99 17.81
C THR A 8 -34.59 10.02 16.40
N ILE A 9 -35.92 9.88 16.26
CA ILE A 9 -36.56 9.88 14.94
C ILE A 9 -37.79 10.80 14.99
N GLU A 10 -37.72 11.91 14.26
CA GLU A 10 -38.80 12.89 14.21
C GLU A 10 -39.99 12.34 13.39
N GLY A 11 -41.19 12.38 13.97
CA GLY A 11 -42.45 12.05 13.27
C GLY A 11 -42.94 10.60 13.33
N ILE A 12 -42.27 9.69 14.05
CA ILE A 12 -42.75 8.31 14.19
C ILE A 12 -43.93 8.21 15.16
N SER A 13 -45.07 7.68 14.67
CA SER A 13 -46.19 7.26 15.52
C SER A 13 -45.92 5.86 16.08
N LEU A 14 -45.83 5.75 17.40
CA LEU A 14 -45.56 4.49 18.12
C LEU A 14 -46.84 3.72 18.45
N ASP A 15 -47.96 4.03 17.81
CA ASP A 15 -49.18 3.23 17.97
C ASP A 15 -49.02 1.86 17.30
N LYS A 16 -49.66 0.85 17.88
CA LYS A 16 -49.53 -0.55 17.47
C LYS A 16 -49.90 -0.77 16.00
N GLN A 17 -50.82 0.02 15.43
CA GLN A 17 -51.26 -0.12 14.03
C GLN A 17 -50.26 0.49 13.05
N SER A 18 -49.62 1.61 13.41
CA SER A 18 -48.58 2.24 12.60
C SER A 18 -47.29 1.42 12.59
N LEU A 19 -46.92 0.84 13.74
CA LEU A 19 -45.78 -0.07 13.83
C LEU A 19 -46.03 -1.39 13.07
N ALA A 20 -47.25 -1.94 13.14
CA ALA A 20 -47.61 -3.13 12.38
C ALA A 20 -47.55 -2.89 10.86
N ARG A 21 -47.96 -1.70 10.40
CA ARG A 21 -47.82 -1.31 8.98
C ARG A 21 -46.36 -1.15 8.55
N LEU A 22 -45.52 -0.54 9.39
CA LEU A 22 -44.09 -0.42 9.10
C LEU A 22 -43.40 -1.78 9.06
N ALA A 23 -43.75 -2.70 9.97
CA ALA A 23 -43.23 -4.06 9.95
C ALA A 23 -43.61 -4.82 8.67
N GLN A 24 -44.86 -4.68 8.21
CA GLN A 24 -45.32 -5.28 6.94
C GLN A 24 -44.63 -4.69 5.69
N ILE A 25 -44.14 -3.45 5.75
CA ILE A 25 -43.38 -2.83 4.66
C ILE A 25 -41.95 -3.36 4.61
N LEU A 26 -41.39 -3.76 5.77
CA LEU A 26 -40.00 -4.22 5.89
C LEU A 26 -39.83 -5.71 5.51
N ASP A 27 -40.88 -6.52 5.65
CA ASP A 27 -40.89 -7.92 5.22
C ASP A 27 -41.92 -8.16 4.09
N PRO A 28 -41.63 -7.75 2.83
CA PRO A 28 -42.43 -8.19 1.71
C PRO A 28 -41.90 -9.56 1.27
N ASP A 29 -42.63 -10.61 1.69
CA ASP A 29 -42.59 -12.00 1.20
C ASP A 29 -41.96 -13.00 2.19
N ASP A 30 -42.83 -13.68 2.94
CA ASP A 30 -42.59 -15.09 3.31
C ASP A 30 -43.93 -15.82 3.35
N GLY A 31 -44.26 -16.44 2.22
CA GLY A 31 -45.31 -17.43 2.12
C GLY A 31 -44.83 -18.77 2.68
N ASP A 32 -45.52 -19.22 3.73
CA ASP A 32 -45.78 -20.63 4.05
C ASP A 32 -44.55 -21.54 4.25
N ASN A 33 -44.11 -21.72 5.51
CA ASN A 33 -43.96 -23.05 6.10
C ASN A 33 -43.62 -23.03 7.60
N ASP A 34 -44.17 -24.03 8.27
CA ASP A 34 -44.15 -24.31 9.70
C ASP A 34 -42.77 -24.42 10.37
N THR A 35 -42.72 -23.95 11.62
CA THR A 35 -41.88 -24.39 12.76
C THR A 35 -40.35 -24.46 12.58
N VAL A 36 -39.64 -23.58 13.29
CA VAL A 36 -38.74 -23.86 14.45
C VAL A 36 -38.15 -22.51 14.90
N GLY A 37 -38.20 -22.22 16.21
CA GLY A 37 -37.96 -20.88 16.76
C GLY A 37 -36.52 -20.37 16.63
N PRO A 38 -36.29 -19.04 16.69
CA PRO A 38 -34.94 -18.51 16.59
C PRO A 38 -34.32 -18.27 17.96
N GLU A 39 -33.14 -18.86 18.13
CA GLU A 39 -32.09 -18.41 19.04
C GLU A 39 -31.75 -16.94 18.77
N ARG A 40 -31.46 -16.22 19.85
CA ARG A 40 -31.00 -14.83 19.85
C ARG A 40 -29.70 -14.71 19.04
N LYS A 41 -29.68 -13.81 18.06
CA LYS A 41 -28.44 -13.16 17.61
C LYS A 41 -28.41 -11.73 18.11
N GLU A 42 -27.79 -11.56 19.26
CA GLU A 42 -27.14 -10.30 19.62
C GLU A 42 -25.97 -10.11 18.64
N GLY A 43 -25.92 -8.97 17.92
CA GLY A 43 -24.77 -8.65 17.07
C GLY A 43 -25.05 -7.96 15.74
N GLU A 44 -26.04 -7.08 15.63
CA GLU A 44 -26.00 -6.04 14.60
C GLU A 44 -25.12 -4.88 15.07
N LEU A 45 -23.82 -5.16 15.11
CA LEU A 45 -22.82 -4.12 14.95
C LEU A 45 -22.96 -3.67 13.49
N LEU A 46 -23.40 -2.43 13.31
CA LEU A 46 -23.46 -1.65 12.06
C LEU A 46 -22.67 -2.33 10.92
N ARG A 47 -23.35 -3.14 10.10
CA ARG A 47 -22.81 -3.50 8.79
C ARG A 47 -22.74 -2.19 8.03
N ILE A 48 -21.52 -1.65 7.92
CA ILE A 48 -21.21 -0.69 6.87
C ILE A 48 -21.52 -1.45 5.58
N ASP A 49 -22.65 -1.15 4.95
CA ASP A 49 -22.94 -1.69 3.63
C ASP A 49 -21.73 -1.42 2.73
N ASP A 50 -21.32 -2.44 1.97
CA ASP A 50 -20.26 -2.34 0.97
C ASP A 50 -20.71 -1.34 -0.11
N GLU A 51 -20.50 -0.06 0.18
CA GLU A 51 -20.88 1.04 -0.69
C GLU A 51 -20.10 0.93 -2.01
N ALA A 52 -20.80 1.19 -3.13
CA ALA A 52 -20.33 0.95 -4.50
C ALA A 52 -19.04 1.74 -4.83
N CYS A 53 -17.91 1.19 -4.43
CA CYS A 53 -16.60 1.64 -4.85
C CYS A 53 -16.34 1.12 -6.26
N THR A 54 -16.00 2.02 -7.17
CA THR A 54 -15.48 1.67 -8.49
C THR A 54 -13.96 1.84 -8.50
N MET A 55 -13.24 0.78 -8.87
CA MET A 55 -11.83 0.86 -9.22
C MET A 55 -11.69 0.79 -10.73
N VAL A 56 -11.22 1.88 -11.36
CA VAL A 56 -10.97 1.91 -12.80
C VAL A 56 -9.46 1.76 -13.03
N PRO A 57 -9.01 0.68 -13.67
CA PRO A 57 -7.60 0.55 -14.04
C PRO A 57 -7.26 1.60 -15.11
N VAL A 58 -6.22 2.38 -14.86
CA VAL A 58 -5.67 3.38 -15.82
C VAL A 58 -4.36 2.88 -16.44
N GLY A 59 -3.82 1.78 -15.93
CA GLY A 59 -2.74 0.98 -16.52
C GLY A 59 -2.68 -0.41 -15.88
N ASP A 60 -1.66 -1.20 -16.21
CA ASP A 60 -1.53 -2.60 -15.75
C ASP A 60 -1.45 -2.73 -14.22
N THR A 61 -1.01 -1.66 -13.53
CA THR A 61 -0.70 -1.68 -12.10
C THR A 61 -1.24 -0.46 -11.34
N THR A 62 -1.84 0.50 -12.05
CA THR A 62 -2.41 1.72 -11.47
C THR A 62 -3.94 1.68 -11.49
N THR A 63 -4.56 1.95 -10.34
CA THR A 63 -6.01 2.04 -10.21
C THR A 63 -6.48 3.37 -9.68
N HIS A 64 -7.53 3.89 -10.30
CA HIS A 64 -8.29 5.02 -9.75
C HIS A 64 -9.42 4.50 -8.89
N PHE A 65 -9.40 4.87 -7.62
CA PHE A 65 -10.44 4.55 -6.64
C PHE A 65 -11.49 5.67 -6.57
N SER A 66 -12.76 5.31 -6.77
CA SER A 66 -13.93 6.16 -6.53
C SER A 66 -14.87 5.49 -5.54
N GLY A 67 -14.75 5.87 -4.26
CA GLY A 67 -15.70 5.60 -3.19
C GLY A 67 -16.15 6.92 -2.52
N GLU A 68 -17.13 6.90 -1.62
CA GLU A 68 -17.76 8.11 -1.03
C GLU A 68 -16.74 9.15 -0.48
N PHE A 69 -15.58 8.68 0.00
CA PHE A 69 -14.49 9.50 0.55
C PHE A 69 -13.22 9.54 -0.31
N SER A 70 -13.26 9.10 -1.57
CA SER A 70 -12.06 9.14 -2.41
C SER A 70 -11.61 10.57 -2.71
N TYR A 71 -10.30 10.77 -2.79
CA TYR A 71 -9.72 12.04 -3.23
C TYR A 71 -10.26 12.48 -4.59
N TRP A 72 -10.61 11.54 -5.46
CA TRP A 72 -11.26 11.83 -6.74
C TRP A 72 -12.67 12.42 -6.57
N ASN A 73 -13.54 11.80 -5.76
CA ASN A 73 -14.88 12.33 -5.51
C ASN A 73 -14.81 13.70 -4.83
N PHE A 74 -13.86 13.90 -3.91
CA PHE A 74 -13.57 15.21 -3.36
C PHE A 74 -13.13 16.20 -4.45
N SER A 75 -12.16 15.84 -5.29
CA SER A 75 -11.65 16.70 -6.37
C SER A 75 -12.73 17.05 -7.39
N MET A 76 -13.62 16.11 -7.76
CA MET A 76 -14.74 16.40 -8.66
C MET A 76 -15.83 17.23 -7.98
N ARG A 77 -16.09 17.05 -6.68
CA ARG A 77 -16.96 17.97 -5.93
C ARG A 77 -16.38 19.39 -5.92
N VAL A 78 -15.07 19.53 -5.70
CA VAL A 78 -14.38 20.84 -5.76
C VAL A 78 -14.40 21.40 -7.18
N LYS A 79 -14.09 20.61 -8.20
CA LYS A 79 -14.16 21.00 -9.62
C LYS A 79 -15.55 21.48 -9.97
N ASN A 80 -16.59 20.67 -9.71
CA ASN A 80 -17.98 21.03 -9.97
C ASN A 80 -18.39 22.28 -9.18
N HIS A 81 -17.91 22.43 -7.93
CA HIS A 81 -18.18 23.63 -7.14
C HIS A 81 -17.53 24.88 -7.75
N ILE A 82 -16.31 24.77 -8.25
CA ILE A 82 -15.58 25.84 -8.95
C ILE A 82 -16.25 26.14 -10.30
N GLU A 83 -16.61 25.13 -11.09
CA GLU A 83 -17.29 25.30 -12.40
C GLU A 83 -18.69 25.91 -12.24
N ASN A 84 -19.42 25.51 -11.19
CA ASN A 84 -20.70 26.13 -10.82
C ASN A 84 -20.53 27.59 -10.35
N GLN A 85 -19.35 27.97 -9.84
CA GLN A 85 -19.03 29.36 -9.53
C GLN A 85 -18.47 30.13 -10.73
N ILE A 86 -17.90 29.45 -11.72
CA ILE A 86 -17.19 30.05 -12.87
C ILE A 86 -18.04 30.14 -14.13
N THR A 87 -19.17 29.43 -14.24
CA THR A 87 -19.96 29.43 -15.48
C THR A 87 -21.29 30.18 -15.38
N GLU A 88 -21.23 31.49 -15.66
CA GLU A 88 -21.90 32.00 -16.86
C GLU A 88 -20.90 31.87 -18.04
N ASN A 89 -21.21 31.04 -19.04
CA ASN A 89 -20.61 30.97 -20.39
C ASN A 89 -19.22 30.33 -20.64
N ILE A 90 -19.05 29.02 -20.39
CA ILE A 90 -18.18 28.15 -21.21
C ILE A 90 -18.88 26.79 -21.39
N GLN A 91 -19.38 26.53 -22.59
CA GLN A 91 -19.78 25.19 -23.03
C GLN A 91 -18.56 24.54 -23.69
N ASP A 92 -17.98 23.54 -23.05
CA ASP A 92 -17.14 22.55 -23.73
C ASP A 92 -17.85 21.19 -23.66
N PRO A 93 -17.81 20.38 -24.73
CA PRO A 93 -18.53 19.12 -24.78
C PRO A 93 -17.80 18.07 -23.93
N ASP A 94 -18.55 17.45 -23.02
CA ASP A 94 -18.11 16.31 -22.23
C ASP A 94 -17.68 15.13 -23.13
N ASP A 95 -16.39 14.79 -23.14
CA ASP A 95 -15.91 13.45 -23.42
C ASP A 95 -15.76 12.71 -22.07
N PRO A 96 -16.60 11.71 -21.74
CA PRO A 96 -16.50 10.97 -20.48
C PRO A 96 -15.23 10.12 -20.37
N GLY A 97 -14.44 10.01 -21.44
CA GLY A 97 -13.25 9.15 -21.53
C GLY A 97 -11.89 9.86 -21.45
N SER A 98 -11.82 11.20 -21.50
CA SER A 98 -10.53 11.88 -21.67
C SER A 98 -9.87 12.28 -20.34
N SER A 99 -8.83 11.52 -19.99
CA SER A 99 -7.62 11.93 -19.28
C SER A 99 -7.77 12.46 -17.85
N PHE A 100 -7.61 11.58 -16.87
CA PHE A 100 -7.28 11.96 -15.49
C PHE A 100 -6.04 12.88 -15.49
N PRO A 101 -6.15 14.16 -15.12
CA PRO A 101 -5.01 15.07 -15.13
C PRO A 101 -4.06 14.67 -13.99
N ARG A 102 -3.00 13.90 -14.31
CA ARG A 102 -1.84 13.78 -13.44
C ARG A 102 -0.96 15.01 -13.60
N ALA A 103 -0.27 15.37 -12.53
CA ALA A 103 0.56 16.57 -12.46
C ALA A 103 1.89 16.44 -13.25
N ARG A 104 1.94 15.64 -14.31
CA ARG A 104 3.13 15.39 -15.17
C ARG A 104 3.73 16.69 -15.70
N GLN A 105 2.89 17.70 -15.90
CA GLN A 105 3.28 19.03 -16.38
C GLN A 105 4.11 19.84 -15.38
N LEU A 106 4.15 19.44 -14.10
CA LEU A 106 4.98 20.07 -13.06
C LEU A 106 6.42 19.54 -13.03
N HIS A 107 6.76 18.58 -13.89
CA HIS A 107 8.08 17.97 -13.90
C HIS A 107 9.06 18.80 -14.75
N SER A 108 10.15 19.22 -14.13
CA SER A 108 11.38 19.53 -14.89
C SER A 108 11.94 18.22 -15.44
N ALA A 109 12.37 18.21 -16.71
CA ALA A 109 13.01 17.05 -17.33
C ALA A 109 14.32 16.71 -16.59
N ASN A 110 14.23 15.84 -15.59
CA ASN A 110 15.34 15.46 -14.74
C ASN A 110 15.94 14.13 -15.20
N ASN A 111 17.28 14.06 -15.30
CA ASN A 111 18.02 12.85 -15.69
C ASN A 111 18.15 11.82 -14.54
N HIS A 112 17.21 11.81 -13.59
CA HIS A 112 17.29 10.95 -12.40
C HIS A 112 17.22 9.47 -12.76
N LEU A 113 16.38 9.09 -13.72
CA LEU A 113 16.26 7.71 -14.20
C LEU A 113 17.59 7.17 -14.75
N SER A 114 18.25 7.92 -15.64
CA SER A 114 19.54 7.52 -16.22
C SER A 114 20.63 7.39 -15.15
N THR A 115 20.63 8.30 -14.17
CA THR A 115 21.56 8.25 -13.02
C THR A 115 21.31 7.05 -12.12
N ALA A 116 20.04 6.69 -11.89
CA ALA A 116 19.67 5.51 -11.11
C ALA A 116 20.07 4.20 -11.82
N ILE A 117 19.89 4.13 -13.14
CA ILE A 117 20.31 2.97 -13.95
C ILE A 117 21.83 2.82 -13.91
N SER A 118 22.59 3.90 -14.03
CA SER A 118 24.07 3.84 -13.99
C SER A 118 24.64 3.50 -12.61
N ALA A 119 23.85 3.70 -11.54
CA ALA A 119 24.20 3.30 -10.19
C ALA A 119 24.03 1.79 -9.94
N CYS A 120 23.42 1.04 -10.86
CA CYS A 120 23.23 -0.39 -10.66
C CYS A 120 24.57 -1.15 -10.68
N PRO A 121 24.77 -2.12 -9.77
CA PRO A 121 26.00 -2.89 -9.71
C PRO A 121 26.07 -3.91 -10.87
N PRO A 122 27.19 -4.62 -11.08
CA PRO A 122 27.25 -5.70 -12.06
C PRO A 122 26.20 -6.79 -11.80
N ARG A 123 25.68 -7.43 -12.86
CA ARG A 123 24.57 -8.40 -12.79
C ARG A 123 24.74 -9.50 -11.72
N HIS A 124 25.96 -10.01 -11.52
CA HIS A 124 26.22 -11.03 -10.51
C HIS A 124 26.07 -10.49 -9.07
N VAL A 125 26.49 -9.26 -8.82
CA VAL A 125 26.32 -8.58 -7.52
C VAL A 125 24.85 -8.26 -7.29
N ALA A 126 24.16 -7.75 -8.31
CA ALA A 126 22.72 -7.49 -8.22
C ALA A 126 21.92 -8.76 -7.88
N GLY A 127 22.21 -9.88 -8.53
CA GLY A 127 21.59 -11.17 -8.23
C GLY A 127 21.89 -11.67 -6.81
N PHE A 128 23.13 -11.48 -6.35
CA PHE A 128 23.51 -11.81 -4.96
C PHE A 128 22.74 -10.97 -3.93
N LEU A 129 22.66 -9.65 -4.13
CA LEU A 129 21.95 -8.75 -3.22
C LEU A 129 20.45 -9.02 -3.21
N ALA A 130 19.84 -9.24 -4.38
CA ALA A 130 18.42 -9.59 -4.48
C ALA A 130 18.10 -10.93 -3.78
N LYS A 131 18.92 -11.96 -4.00
CA LYS A 131 18.79 -13.24 -3.29
C LYS A 131 18.93 -13.06 -1.78
N THR A 132 19.87 -12.23 -1.35
CA THR A 132 20.11 -11.94 0.07
C THR A 132 18.91 -11.22 0.69
N PHE A 133 18.33 -10.25 -0.02
CA PHE A 133 17.09 -9.58 0.37
C PHE A 133 15.95 -10.59 0.60
N PHE A 134 15.64 -11.44 -0.38
CA PHE A 134 14.54 -12.41 -0.24
C PHE A 134 14.80 -13.42 0.89
N LYS A 135 16.06 -13.83 1.07
CA LYS A 135 16.43 -14.78 2.12
C LYS A 135 16.26 -14.25 3.54
N TYR A 136 16.49 -12.95 3.77
CA TYR A 136 16.55 -12.38 5.13
C TYR A 136 15.43 -11.36 5.41
N ALA A 137 15.11 -10.48 4.46
CA ALA A 137 14.13 -9.41 4.65
C ALA A 137 12.67 -9.87 4.41
N GLU A 138 12.43 -10.76 3.45
CA GLU A 138 11.06 -11.23 3.13
C GLU A 138 10.52 -12.29 4.12
N THR A 139 11.34 -12.73 5.09
CA THR A 139 10.95 -13.79 6.04
C THR A 139 9.66 -13.47 6.80
N HIS A 140 9.39 -12.18 7.07
CA HIS A 140 8.25 -11.75 7.88
C HIS A 140 7.28 -10.81 7.15
N TYR A 141 7.67 -10.27 5.99
CA TYR A 141 6.96 -9.19 5.33
C TYR A 141 6.98 -9.37 3.81
N PHE A 142 5.84 -9.20 3.16
CA PHE A 142 5.75 -9.29 1.71
C PHE A 142 5.86 -7.89 1.09
N PHE A 143 6.96 -7.64 0.38
CA PHE A 143 7.18 -6.38 -0.32
C PHE A 143 6.88 -6.51 -1.82
N VAL A 144 7.52 -7.46 -2.48
CA VAL A 144 7.50 -7.65 -3.93
C VAL A 144 7.58 -9.14 -4.24
N ASP A 145 6.97 -9.58 -5.33
CA ASP A 145 7.09 -10.96 -5.79
C ASP A 145 8.49 -11.25 -6.34
N GLU A 146 9.07 -12.38 -5.95
CA GLU A 146 10.44 -12.76 -6.34
C GLU A 146 10.58 -12.95 -7.85
N ALA A 147 9.63 -13.62 -8.50
CA ALA A 147 9.69 -13.86 -9.93
C ALA A 147 9.56 -12.54 -10.72
N TRP A 148 8.65 -11.66 -10.27
CA TRP A 148 8.50 -10.31 -10.81
C TRP A 148 9.80 -9.51 -10.72
N LEU A 149 10.49 -9.53 -9.57
CA LEU A 149 11.75 -8.78 -9.39
C LEU A 149 12.85 -9.29 -10.34
N HIS A 150 12.99 -10.61 -10.44
CA HIS A 150 13.97 -11.23 -11.33
C HIS A 150 13.70 -10.90 -12.80
N GLU A 151 12.44 -10.91 -13.22
CA GLU A 151 12.05 -10.52 -14.58
C GLU A 151 12.42 -9.05 -14.86
N ARG A 152 12.20 -8.14 -13.91
CA ARG A 152 12.57 -6.73 -14.05
C ARG A 152 14.10 -6.53 -14.07
N LEU A 153 14.85 -7.29 -13.30
CA LEU A 153 16.32 -7.31 -13.34
C LEU A 153 16.83 -7.76 -14.71
N ASP A 154 16.26 -8.83 -15.26
CA ASP A 154 16.65 -9.34 -16.57
C ASP A 154 16.37 -8.31 -17.67
N LEU A 155 15.22 -7.63 -17.64
CA LEU A 155 14.91 -6.54 -18.56
C LEU A 155 15.91 -5.39 -18.45
N LEU A 156 16.26 -4.97 -17.22
CA LEU A 156 17.22 -3.91 -16.96
C LEU A 156 18.60 -4.23 -17.56
N TYR A 157 19.13 -5.43 -17.32
CA TYR A 157 20.48 -5.79 -17.77
C TYR A 157 20.56 -6.22 -19.24
N ASN A 158 19.48 -6.73 -19.82
CA ASN A 158 19.46 -7.14 -21.23
C ASN A 158 19.24 -5.94 -22.17
N ASP A 159 18.40 -4.97 -21.79
CA ASP A 159 18.08 -3.80 -22.62
C ASP A 159 17.86 -2.52 -21.77
N PRO A 160 18.95 -1.91 -21.25
CA PRO A 160 18.85 -0.71 -20.41
C PRO A 160 18.22 0.49 -21.12
N GLN A 161 18.36 0.59 -22.45
CA GLN A 161 17.85 1.72 -23.22
C GLN A 161 16.32 1.68 -23.33
N ASN A 162 15.76 0.52 -23.63
CA ASN A 162 14.32 0.31 -23.66
C ASN A 162 13.72 0.40 -22.25
N PHE A 163 14.44 -0.11 -21.25
CA PHE A 163 14.07 0.07 -19.85
C PHE A 163 13.92 1.56 -19.48
N ALA A 164 14.86 2.41 -19.90
CA ALA A 164 14.77 3.86 -19.69
C ALA A 164 13.63 4.51 -20.50
N HIS A 165 13.47 4.16 -21.79
CA HIS A 165 12.43 4.72 -22.65
C HIS A 165 11.00 4.45 -22.16
N LYS A 166 10.78 3.33 -21.47
CA LYS A 166 9.47 2.97 -20.93
C LYS A 166 9.06 3.73 -19.66
N GLY A 167 9.93 4.57 -19.10
CA GLY A 167 9.62 5.29 -17.85
C GLY A 167 9.46 4.31 -16.67
N ASN A 168 10.53 3.58 -16.38
CA ASN A 168 10.58 2.59 -15.29
C ASN A 168 11.14 3.18 -13.99
N GLU A 169 10.80 4.43 -13.65
CA GLU A 169 11.29 5.12 -12.45
C GLU A 169 10.95 4.38 -11.16
N VAL A 170 9.71 3.89 -11.05
CA VAL A 170 9.28 3.13 -9.86
C VAL A 170 10.05 1.81 -9.75
N THR A 171 10.18 1.10 -10.87
CA THR A 171 10.86 -0.20 -10.92
C THR A 171 12.33 -0.07 -10.54
N ILE A 172 13.08 0.88 -11.11
CA ILE A 172 14.49 1.05 -10.77
C ILE A 172 14.68 1.46 -9.30
N SER A 173 13.74 2.23 -8.76
CA SER A 173 13.76 2.65 -7.36
C SER A 173 13.55 1.47 -6.40
N ILE A 174 12.63 0.56 -6.73
CA ILE A 174 12.45 -0.71 -6.02
C ILE A 174 13.74 -1.53 -6.08
N LEU A 175 14.32 -1.71 -7.27
CA LEU A 175 15.54 -2.52 -7.45
C LEU A 175 16.71 -1.99 -6.61
N LEU A 176 16.97 -0.67 -6.67
CA LEU A 176 18.03 -0.03 -5.89
C LEU A 176 17.80 -0.17 -4.38
N THR A 177 16.56 -0.06 -3.92
CA THR A 177 16.24 -0.20 -2.49
C THR A 177 16.35 -1.65 -2.03
N VAL A 178 15.97 -2.61 -2.88
CA VAL A 178 16.22 -4.04 -2.64
C VAL A 178 17.72 -4.31 -2.53
N PHE A 179 18.55 -3.70 -3.38
CA PHE A 179 20.01 -3.81 -3.25
C PHE A 179 20.52 -3.19 -1.95
N ALA A 180 20.00 -2.02 -1.56
CA ALA A 180 20.36 -1.34 -0.32
C ALA A 180 20.02 -2.20 0.92
N ILE A 181 18.84 -2.82 0.94
CA ILE A 181 18.47 -3.75 2.02
C ILE A 181 19.32 -5.02 1.96
N GLY A 182 19.57 -5.55 0.75
CA GLY A 182 20.47 -6.69 0.56
C GLY A 182 21.87 -6.46 1.12
N THR A 183 22.41 -5.24 1.00
CA THR A 183 23.71 -4.89 1.60
C THR A 183 23.69 -4.90 3.12
N GLN A 184 22.57 -4.55 3.77
CA GLN A 184 22.44 -4.63 5.24
C GLN A 184 22.61 -6.08 5.76
N TYR A 185 22.28 -7.08 4.94
CA TYR A 185 22.34 -8.49 5.29
C TYR A 185 23.50 -9.26 4.62
N ALA A 186 24.30 -8.61 3.78
CA ALA A 186 25.37 -9.27 3.01
C ALA A 186 26.39 -10.01 3.90
N HIS A 187 26.72 -9.43 5.07
CA HIS A 187 27.60 -10.03 6.05
C HIS A 187 27.09 -11.37 6.65
N LEU A 188 25.77 -11.61 6.65
CA LEU A 188 25.21 -12.87 7.15
C LEU A 188 25.47 -14.06 6.21
N GLU A 189 25.72 -13.78 4.93
CA GLU A 189 26.10 -14.79 3.94
C GLU A 189 27.59 -15.09 4.00
N SER A 190 28.44 -14.07 4.22
CA SER A 190 29.89 -14.24 4.32
C SER A 190 30.31 -15.03 5.57
N LEU A 191 29.65 -14.81 6.72
CA LEU A 191 29.88 -15.56 7.96
C LEU A 191 29.56 -17.05 7.85
N ARG A 192 28.74 -17.46 6.87
CA ARG A 192 28.43 -18.87 6.61
C ARG A 192 29.45 -19.54 5.68
N GLN A 193 30.21 -18.77 4.90
CA GLN A 193 31.14 -19.29 3.90
C GLN A 193 32.60 -19.29 4.39
N ASP A 194 32.98 -18.41 5.32
CA ASP A 194 34.36 -18.34 5.84
C ASP A 194 34.41 -18.42 7.37
N SER A 195 34.97 -19.53 7.90
CA SER A 195 35.32 -19.67 9.32
C SER A 195 36.66 -19.01 9.70
N ASP A 196 37.28 -18.20 8.82
CA ASP A 196 38.69 -17.80 9.04
C ASP A 196 39.13 -16.42 8.49
N ARG A 197 38.20 -15.47 8.26
CA ARG A 197 38.56 -14.11 7.80
C ARG A 197 37.95 -13.03 8.69
N SER A 198 38.61 -12.81 9.82
CA SER A 198 38.54 -11.57 10.60
C SER A 198 39.07 -10.39 9.75
N SER A 199 38.20 -9.71 9.02
CA SER A 199 38.50 -8.37 8.52
C SER A 199 37.23 -7.52 8.44
N LYS A 200 37.22 -6.45 9.24
CA LYS A 200 36.22 -5.37 9.26
C LYS A 200 36.01 -4.77 7.85
N SER A 201 34.98 -5.21 7.12
CA SER A 201 34.49 -4.57 5.87
C SER A 201 33.21 -3.75 6.07
N THR A 202 32.65 -3.73 7.28
CA THR A 202 31.31 -3.19 7.60
C THR A 202 31.13 -1.73 7.16
N PHE A 203 32.16 -0.90 7.29
CA PHE A 203 32.09 0.52 6.89
C PHE A 203 31.88 0.71 5.37
N SER A 204 32.39 -0.19 4.53
CA SER A 204 32.22 -0.08 3.08
C SER A 204 30.85 -0.55 2.60
N GLU A 205 30.24 -1.52 3.28
CA GLU A 205 28.94 -2.10 2.90
C GLU A 205 27.80 -1.13 3.22
N ASP A 206 27.86 -0.46 4.38
CA ASP A 206 26.88 0.56 4.78
C ASP A 206 26.89 1.77 3.84
N GLU A 207 28.08 2.21 3.40
CA GLU A 207 28.22 3.31 2.44
C GLU A 207 27.65 2.95 1.06
N VAL A 208 27.85 1.72 0.59
CA VAL A 208 27.30 1.22 -0.68
C VAL A 208 25.78 1.13 -0.61
N GLY A 209 25.23 0.57 0.47
CA GLY A 209 23.78 0.51 0.69
C GLY A 209 23.14 1.89 0.71
N ALA A 210 23.75 2.84 1.43
CA ALA A 210 23.30 4.22 1.47
C ALA A 210 23.34 4.89 0.08
N ALA A 211 24.35 4.61 -0.74
CA ALA A 211 24.44 5.14 -2.10
C ALA A 211 23.29 4.66 -2.99
N PHE A 212 22.93 3.36 -2.93
CA PHE A 212 21.78 2.84 -3.67
C PHE A 212 20.48 3.49 -3.21
N TYR A 213 20.26 3.57 -1.90
CA TYR A 213 19.08 4.20 -1.33
C TYR A 213 18.94 5.68 -1.74
N GLN A 214 20.04 6.43 -1.73
CA GLN A 214 20.07 7.83 -2.15
C GLN A 214 19.69 8.02 -3.62
N GLN A 215 20.08 7.11 -4.52
CA GLN A 215 19.64 7.19 -5.92
C GLN A 215 18.18 6.78 -6.08
N ALA A 216 17.70 5.81 -5.29
CA ALA A 216 16.31 5.37 -5.33
C ALA A 216 15.34 6.47 -4.89
N ILE A 217 15.64 7.18 -3.79
CA ILE A 217 14.75 8.19 -3.21
C ILE A 217 14.66 9.48 -4.04
N ARG A 218 15.62 9.73 -4.94
CA ARG A 218 15.56 10.86 -5.90
C ARG A 218 14.40 10.74 -6.90
N LEU A 219 13.86 9.53 -7.06
CA LEU A 219 12.71 9.22 -7.91
C LEU A 219 11.37 9.29 -7.15
N LEU A 220 11.40 9.68 -5.86
CA LEU A 220 10.19 9.78 -5.04
C LEU A 220 9.10 10.68 -5.64
N PRO A 221 9.40 11.85 -6.25
CA PRO A 221 8.37 12.67 -6.89
C PRO A 221 7.61 11.91 -7.97
N GLU A 222 8.31 11.21 -8.86
CA GLU A 222 7.75 10.39 -9.93
C GLU A 222 6.95 9.20 -9.35
N ILE A 223 7.43 8.59 -8.27
CA ILE A 223 6.73 7.49 -7.58
C ILE A 223 5.38 7.94 -7.02
N ILE A 224 5.35 9.09 -6.32
CA ILE A 224 4.11 9.67 -5.77
C ILE A 224 3.14 10.00 -6.89
N GLU A 225 3.65 10.54 -8.00
CA GLU A 225 2.84 10.94 -9.14
C GLU A 225 2.22 9.74 -9.87
N ILE A 226 2.99 8.67 -10.05
CA ILE A 226 2.52 7.44 -10.69
C ILE A 226 1.44 6.77 -9.84
N SER A 227 1.62 6.75 -8.52
CA SER A 227 0.69 6.19 -7.53
C SER A 227 0.12 4.83 -7.97
N SER A 228 1.00 3.87 -8.29
CA SER A 228 0.62 2.49 -8.62
C SER A 228 0.83 1.54 -7.44
N LEU A 229 0.50 0.24 -7.61
CA LEU A 229 0.91 -0.81 -6.67
C LEU A 229 2.43 -0.76 -6.40
N GLU A 230 3.24 -0.67 -7.45
CA GLU A 230 4.69 -0.56 -7.33
C GLU A 230 5.09 0.71 -6.58
N SER A 231 4.35 1.82 -6.70
CA SER A 231 4.64 3.01 -5.91
C SER A 231 4.46 2.76 -4.42
N VAL A 232 3.44 1.98 -4.04
CA VAL A 232 3.24 1.53 -2.65
C VAL A 232 4.41 0.66 -2.21
N GLN A 233 4.82 -0.31 -3.04
CA GLN A 233 5.94 -1.20 -2.75
C GLN A 233 7.26 -0.43 -2.58
N ALA A 234 7.52 0.56 -3.44
CA ALA A 234 8.70 1.42 -3.37
C ALA A 234 8.73 2.22 -2.06
N CYS A 235 7.65 2.91 -1.72
CA CYS A 235 7.57 3.66 -0.45
C CYS A 235 7.68 2.75 0.77
N LEU A 236 7.11 1.55 0.71
CA LEU A 236 7.20 0.56 1.78
C LEU A 236 8.64 0.08 1.99
N LEU A 237 9.35 -0.22 0.90
CA LEU A 237 10.77 -0.57 0.92
C LEU A 237 11.63 0.59 1.44
N PHE A 238 11.32 1.84 1.09
CA PHE A 238 12.03 3.00 1.64
C PHE A 238 11.90 3.09 3.15
N GLY A 239 10.66 2.96 3.64
CA GLY A 239 10.38 2.94 5.07
C GLY A 239 11.14 1.82 5.76
N TYR A 240 11.06 0.60 5.22
CA TYR A 240 11.74 -0.57 5.79
C TYR A 240 13.26 -0.40 5.86
N TYR A 241 13.90 0.13 4.81
CA TYR A 241 15.33 0.43 4.83
C TYR A 241 15.70 1.48 5.89
N ALA A 242 14.85 2.48 6.09
CA ALA A 242 15.09 3.57 7.04
C ALA A 242 14.79 3.20 8.51
N LEU A 243 13.99 2.15 8.78
CA LEU A 243 13.62 1.74 10.14
C LEU A 243 14.81 1.55 11.09
N PRO A 244 15.90 0.84 10.72
CA PRO A 244 17.05 0.66 11.61
C PRO A 244 17.83 1.95 11.90
N VAL A 245 17.65 2.99 11.09
CA VAL A 245 18.36 4.26 11.19
C VAL A 245 17.55 5.30 11.95
N ASP A 246 16.26 5.43 11.60
CA ASP A 246 15.35 6.45 12.15
C ASP A 246 13.89 5.97 12.04
N ALA A 247 13.50 5.05 12.94
CA ALA A 247 12.16 4.45 12.94
C ALA A 247 11.04 5.49 13.17
N SER A 248 11.20 6.39 14.17
CA SER A 248 10.20 7.39 14.54
C SER A 248 10.14 8.59 13.59
N GLY A 249 11.20 8.84 12.82
CA GLY A 249 11.25 9.90 11.83
C GLY A 249 10.99 9.39 10.41
N LEU A 250 12.05 9.29 9.61
CA LEU A 250 11.94 8.98 8.17
C LEU A 250 11.25 7.63 7.88
N GLY A 251 11.54 6.59 8.67
CA GLY A 251 10.91 5.27 8.49
C GLY A 251 9.39 5.34 8.58
N PHE A 252 8.87 5.95 9.65
CA PHE A 252 7.43 6.14 9.84
C PHE A 252 6.80 6.99 8.73
N ILE A 253 7.46 8.07 8.29
CA ILE A 253 6.94 8.95 7.22
C ILE A 253 6.75 8.16 5.91
N TYR A 254 7.73 7.36 5.50
CA TYR A 254 7.63 6.60 4.25
C TYR A 254 6.61 5.46 4.33
N ILE A 255 6.48 4.78 5.48
CA ILE A 255 5.43 3.78 5.69
C ILE A 255 4.04 4.43 5.58
N ASN A 256 3.85 5.60 6.21
CA ASN A 256 2.58 6.34 6.10
C ASN A 256 2.31 6.82 4.67
N LEU A 257 3.34 7.19 3.92
CA LEU A 257 3.21 7.53 2.52
C LEU A 257 2.74 6.31 1.70
N ALA A 258 3.34 5.14 1.93
CA ALA A 258 2.90 3.89 1.30
C ALA A 258 1.42 3.60 1.61
N MET A 259 0.99 3.74 2.86
CA MET A 259 -0.42 3.60 3.26
C MET A 259 -1.35 4.55 2.50
N ARG A 260 -0.96 5.83 2.35
CA ARG A 260 -1.75 6.82 1.60
C ARG A 260 -1.87 6.47 0.12
N LEU A 261 -0.78 6.06 -0.53
CA LEU A 261 -0.79 5.61 -1.92
C LEU A 261 -1.64 4.33 -2.08
N GLY A 262 -1.58 3.40 -1.12
CA GLY A 262 -2.41 2.19 -1.12
C GLY A 262 -3.90 2.49 -0.97
N MET A 263 -4.25 3.47 -0.13
CA MET A 263 -5.62 3.97 -0.01
C MET A 263 -6.11 4.63 -1.29
N GLN A 264 -5.28 5.46 -1.93
CA GLN A 264 -5.57 6.08 -3.23
C GLN A 264 -5.79 5.05 -4.33
N ASN A 265 -5.08 3.91 -4.27
CA ASN A 265 -5.25 2.79 -5.18
C ASN A 265 -6.43 1.87 -4.81
N GLY A 266 -7.14 2.11 -3.70
CA GLY A 266 -8.24 1.25 -3.26
C GLY A 266 -7.81 -0.11 -2.70
N MET A 267 -6.54 -0.29 -2.33
CA MET A 267 -6.02 -1.56 -1.77
C MET A 267 -6.60 -1.92 -0.40
N HIS A 268 -7.18 -0.93 0.29
CA HIS A 268 -7.82 -1.07 1.60
C HIS A 268 -9.24 -1.66 1.56
N ARG A 269 -9.81 -1.87 0.36
CA ARG A 269 -11.19 -2.33 0.18
C ARG A 269 -11.23 -3.60 -0.66
N LYS A 270 -12.16 -4.50 -0.30
CA LYS A 270 -12.50 -5.66 -1.14
C LYS A 270 -13.34 -5.18 -2.31
N CYS A 271 -12.77 -5.19 -3.52
CA CYS A 271 -13.54 -4.86 -4.72
C CYS A 271 -14.14 -6.12 -5.33
N LYS A 272 -15.45 -6.11 -5.56
CA LYS A 272 -16.23 -7.19 -6.19
C LYS A 272 -16.10 -7.23 -7.72
N ASN A 273 -15.10 -6.54 -8.28
CA ASN A 273 -14.94 -6.40 -9.73
C ASN A 273 -13.84 -7.34 -10.25
N ASP A 274 -14.11 -8.01 -11.37
CA ASP A 274 -13.17 -8.82 -12.17
C ASP A 274 -12.07 -7.97 -12.87
N ALA A 275 -11.79 -6.76 -12.37
CA ALA A 275 -10.84 -5.82 -12.96
C ALA A 275 -9.38 -6.32 -12.91
N PHE A 276 -9.09 -7.32 -12.07
CA PHE A 276 -7.75 -7.82 -11.82
C PHE A 276 -7.68 -9.33 -11.87
N THR A 277 -6.52 -9.83 -12.29
CA THR A 277 -6.20 -11.26 -12.17
C THR A 277 -6.09 -11.65 -10.70
N ARG A 278 -6.36 -12.93 -10.41
CA ARG A 278 -6.24 -13.47 -9.05
C ARG A 278 -4.85 -13.24 -8.42
N ASN A 279 -3.80 -13.32 -9.24
CA ASN A 279 -2.43 -13.05 -8.78
C ASN A 279 -2.24 -11.59 -8.36
N MET A 280 -2.76 -10.65 -9.16
CA MET A 280 -2.68 -9.23 -8.84
C MET A 280 -3.45 -8.88 -7.57
N ILE A 281 -4.64 -9.48 -7.36
CA ILE A 281 -5.42 -9.31 -6.13
C ILE A 281 -4.63 -9.80 -4.91
N GLU A 282 -4.03 -10.99 -4.99
CA GLU A 282 -3.22 -11.56 -3.91
C GLU A 282 -2.02 -10.65 -3.58
N THR A 283 -1.26 -10.20 -4.59
CA THR A 283 -0.12 -9.28 -4.39
C THR A 283 -0.58 -7.98 -3.72
N ARG A 284 -1.67 -7.37 -4.19
CA ARG A 284 -2.20 -6.13 -3.60
C ARG A 284 -2.59 -6.33 -2.14
N ASN A 285 -3.27 -7.42 -1.82
CA ASN A 285 -3.66 -7.74 -0.45
C ASN A 285 -2.44 -7.93 0.46
N ARG A 286 -1.44 -8.71 0.03
CA ARG A 286 -0.22 -8.94 0.81
C ARG A 286 0.57 -7.66 1.08
N VAL A 287 0.73 -6.81 0.06
CA VAL A 287 1.41 -5.52 0.20
C VAL A 287 0.63 -4.61 1.15
N TRP A 288 -0.69 -4.54 1.02
CA TRP A 288 -1.54 -3.74 1.91
C TRP A 288 -1.40 -4.17 3.38
N TRP A 289 -1.52 -5.47 3.65
CA TRP A 289 -1.39 -5.99 5.01
C TRP A 289 0.02 -5.79 5.57
N THR A 290 1.05 -5.92 4.75
CA THR A 290 2.42 -5.62 5.17
C THR A 290 2.59 -4.14 5.55
N ALA A 291 2.05 -3.22 4.74
CA ALA A 291 2.07 -1.79 5.04
C ALA A 291 1.32 -1.47 6.34
N TYR A 292 0.16 -2.09 6.55
CA TYR A 292 -0.64 -1.93 7.77
C TYR A 292 0.11 -2.41 9.01
N VAL A 293 0.71 -3.61 8.97
CA VAL A 293 1.46 -4.18 10.10
C VAL A 293 2.68 -3.31 10.43
N LEU A 294 3.42 -2.86 9.42
CA LEU A 294 4.59 -2.00 9.63
C LEU A 294 4.21 -0.63 10.19
N GLU A 295 3.08 -0.05 9.79
CA GLU A 295 2.57 1.21 10.36
C GLU A 295 2.26 1.06 11.86
N ARG A 296 1.56 -0.01 12.23
CA ARG A 296 1.23 -0.32 13.63
C ARG A 296 2.47 -0.55 14.48
N PHE A 297 3.43 -1.30 13.96
CA PHE A 297 4.67 -1.59 14.65
C PHE A 297 5.53 -0.32 14.82
N ALA A 298 5.64 0.50 13.79
CA ALA A 298 6.38 1.76 13.86
C ALA A 298 5.71 2.77 14.83
N PHE A 299 4.38 2.79 14.89
CA PHE A 299 3.62 3.58 15.86
C PHE A 299 3.91 3.14 17.30
N GLU A 300 3.86 1.84 17.59
CA GLU A 300 4.20 1.30 18.92
C GLU A 300 5.65 1.62 19.33
N ILE A 301 6.61 1.53 18.41
CA ILE A 301 8.00 1.95 18.66
C ILE A 301 8.09 3.45 18.94
N GLY A 302 7.39 4.28 18.18
CA GLY A 302 7.34 5.72 18.40
C GLY A 302 6.90 6.06 19.82
N LEU A 303 5.84 5.41 20.29
CA LEU A 303 5.36 5.53 21.67
C LEU A 303 6.34 4.96 22.69
N ALA A 304 6.99 3.84 22.39
CA ALA A 304 7.96 3.22 23.28
C ALA A 304 9.28 4.02 23.37
N SER A 305 9.65 4.80 22.37
CA SER A 305 10.89 5.62 22.34
C SER A 305 10.88 6.77 23.36
N GLU A 306 9.69 7.18 23.83
CA GLU A 306 9.54 8.09 24.97
C GLU A 306 9.88 7.41 26.31
N SER A 307 10.06 6.08 26.31
CA SER A 307 10.63 5.30 27.40
C SER A 307 12.03 4.78 26.98
N LEU A 308 13.02 4.88 27.87
CA LEU A 308 14.47 4.70 27.61
C LEU A 308 14.94 3.34 27.01
N HIS A 309 14.06 2.45 26.54
CA HIS A 309 14.37 1.08 26.10
C HIS A 309 14.00 0.73 24.65
N GLY A 310 13.36 1.64 23.89
CA GLY A 310 12.78 1.32 22.57
C GLY A 310 13.76 0.90 21.47
N LEU A 311 14.96 1.50 21.42
CA LEU A 311 15.94 1.25 20.35
C LEU A 311 16.72 -0.07 20.52
N THR A 312 16.96 -0.51 21.76
CA THR A 312 17.62 -1.79 22.05
C THR A 312 16.69 -2.98 21.74
N TYR A 313 15.38 -2.80 21.98
CA TYR A 313 14.35 -3.79 21.64
C TYR A 313 14.29 -4.09 20.13
N PHE A 314 14.57 -3.11 19.27
CA PHE A 314 14.50 -3.26 17.81
C PHE A 314 15.59 -4.19 17.25
N LYS A 315 16.84 -4.07 17.74
CA LYS A 315 17.96 -4.91 17.28
C LYS A 315 17.83 -6.37 17.74
N GLU A 316 17.21 -6.60 18.89
CA GLU A 316 17.07 -7.94 19.47
C GLU A 316 15.80 -8.67 18.99
N ASN A 317 14.73 -7.96 18.62
CA ASN A 317 13.43 -8.58 18.31
C ASN A 317 13.03 -8.61 16.83
N LEU A 318 13.92 -8.19 15.91
CA LEU A 318 13.74 -8.37 14.46
C LEU A 318 13.58 -9.85 14.06
N HIS A 319 13.91 -10.77 14.96
CA HIS A 319 13.86 -12.23 14.78
C HIS A 319 12.73 -12.93 15.55
N LEU A 320 11.85 -12.20 16.25
CA LEU A 320 10.74 -12.85 16.95
C LEU A 320 9.64 -13.25 15.97
N PRO A 321 9.19 -14.52 15.99
CA PRO A 321 8.09 -14.96 15.15
C PRO A 321 6.78 -14.30 15.59
N TRP A 322 5.88 -14.16 14.62
CA TRP A 322 4.50 -13.70 14.74
C TRP A 322 3.81 -14.11 16.06
N PRO A 323 2.98 -13.24 16.66
CA PRO A 323 1.84 -13.71 17.42
C PRO A 323 0.99 -14.59 16.49
N THR A 324 0.77 -15.84 16.87
CA THR A 324 0.09 -16.90 16.10
C THR A 324 -1.40 -16.66 15.84
N VAL A 325 -1.85 -15.40 15.75
CA VAL A 325 -3.26 -15.01 15.60
C VAL A 325 -3.47 -14.27 14.29
N ILE A 326 -2.97 -14.83 13.19
CA ILE A 326 -3.52 -14.57 11.84
C ILE A 326 -3.59 -15.90 11.08
N SER A 327 -4.14 -16.93 11.73
CA SER A 327 -4.63 -18.12 11.02
C SER A 327 -6.11 -18.28 11.34
N ASP A 328 -6.93 -18.11 10.30
CA ASP A 328 -8.23 -18.76 10.06
C ASP A 328 -9.46 -17.86 9.82
N GLU A 329 -9.41 -16.54 10.04
CA GLU A 329 -10.61 -15.69 9.78
C GLU A 329 -10.58 -14.83 8.52
N VAL A 330 -9.51 -14.82 7.74
CA VAL A 330 -9.44 -14.01 6.50
C VAL A 330 -9.12 -14.87 5.28
N ARG A 331 -9.94 -15.91 5.07
CA ARG A 331 -10.20 -16.47 3.73
C ARG A 331 -11.63 -16.13 3.36
N CYS A 332 -11.81 -15.06 2.60
CA CYS A 332 -12.87 -14.83 1.61
C CYS A 332 -12.60 -13.51 0.90
#